data_AF-A0A5C3NXB6-F1
#
_entry.id   AF-A0A5C3NXB6-F1
#
_cell.length_a   1.000
_cell.length_b   1.000
_cell.length_c   1.000
_cell.angle_alpha   90.00
_cell.angle_beta   90.00
_cell.angle_gamma   90.00
#
_symmetry.space_group_name_H-M   'P 1'
#
loop_
_entity.id
_entity.type
_entity.pdbx_description
1 polymer ?
#
loop_
_entity_poly.entity_id
_entity_poly.type
_entity_poly.pdbx_seq_one_letter_code
_entity_poly.pdbx_strand_id
1 'polypeptide(L)'
;QDYLVGKHIFIAFGMIGRGTRGYVALEWKTQRFVFLKDSWRACYTGVESEGTILSVLNANGVTNVPTVVQHSDVFFPPDEVKPGAGLRHMVHTRLVVKEICLPLTAFTSSKQLVRIIYGCITAHGLAWSKCKYMHRDVSAGNLLIYPDVRRTQEGKYRIYWTGILADWELAKHADKKVATQPQRTGTWHFMSAYLLDHPGMPTTIADELEAFVHVLIYGLVR
;
A
#
# COMPACT_ATOMS: atom_id res chain seq x y z
N GLN A 1 -21.00 10.31 0.27
CA GLN A 1 -20.59 10.20 1.67
C GLN A 1 -19.67 11.37 1.94
N ASP A 2 -19.90 12.11 3.02
CA ASP A 2 -19.25 13.41 3.21
C ASP A 2 -18.04 13.26 4.15
N TYR A 3 -16.91 13.81 3.71
CA TYR A 3 -15.64 13.80 4.43
C TYR A 3 -15.15 15.23 4.63
N LEU A 4 -14.75 15.57 5.86
CA LEU A 4 -13.99 16.79 6.12
C LEU A 4 -12.51 16.45 6.03
N VAL A 5 -11.83 16.98 5.01
CA VAL A 5 -10.44 16.63 4.69
C VAL A 5 -9.51 17.70 5.26
N GLY A 6 -8.55 17.28 6.08
CA GLY A 6 -7.52 18.17 6.61
C GLY A 6 -6.42 18.53 5.60
N LYS A 7 -5.38 19.21 6.07
CA LYS A 7 -4.15 19.41 5.28
C LYS A 7 -3.49 18.04 5.01
N HIS A 8 -2.88 17.89 3.84
CA HIS A 8 -2.10 16.68 3.52
C HIS A 8 -0.99 16.48 4.56
N ILE A 9 -0.81 15.23 4.98
CA ILE A 9 0.27 14.81 5.89
C ILE A 9 1.37 14.04 5.15
N PHE A 10 1.12 13.68 3.90
CA PHE A 10 2.06 12.97 3.04
C PHE A 10 1.97 13.48 1.61
N ILE A 11 3.13 13.66 0.97
CA ILE A 11 3.28 13.90 -0.46
C ILE A 11 4.41 12.99 -0.96
N ALA A 12 4.14 12.20 -2.00
CA ALA A 12 5.19 11.48 -2.69
C ALA A 12 6.08 12.46 -3.49
N PHE A 13 7.40 12.37 -3.31
CA PHE A 13 8.38 13.21 -4.01
C PHE A 13 8.63 12.72 -5.45
N GLY A 14 8.81 13.67 -6.38
CA GLY A 14 9.23 13.40 -7.76
C GLY A 14 8.51 14.26 -8.81
N MET A 15 9.23 14.74 -9.83
CA MET A 15 8.67 15.51 -10.95
C MET A 15 7.86 14.66 -11.93
N ILE A 16 8.17 13.35 -12.01
CA ILE A 16 7.48 12.36 -12.84
C ILE A 16 7.01 11.26 -11.88
N GLY A 17 5.70 11.15 -11.66
CA GLY A 17 5.16 10.21 -10.68
C GLY A 17 3.65 10.29 -10.55
N ARG A 18 3.12 9.57 -9.55
CA ARG A 18 1.67 9.41 -9.31
C ARG A 18 1.02 10.62 -8.63
N GLY A 19 1.81 11.62 -8.22
CA GLY A 19 1.31 12.79 -7.48
C GLY A 19 0.58 12.42 -6.17
N THR A 20 0.96 11.30 -5.54
CA THR A 20 0.24 10.74 -4.39
C THR A 20 0.26 11.70 -3.21
N ARG A 21 -0.93 11.99 -2.69
CA ARG A 21 -1.16 12.79 -1.48
C ARG A 21 -1.95 11.98 -0.47
N GLY A 22 -1.53 12.05 0.78
CA GLY A 22 -2.20 11.41 1.91
C GLY A 22 -2.77 12.44 2.86
N TYR A 23 -4.02 12.24 3.29
CA TYR A 23 -4.74 13.15 4.16
C TYR A 23 -5.36 12.38 5.33
N VAL A 24 -5.44 13.04 6.48
CA VAL A 24 -6.37 12.65 7.53
C VAL A 24 -7.71 13.32 7.22
N ALA A 25 -8.78 12.52 7.21
CA ALA A 25 -10.13 13.01 6.99
C ALA A 25 -11.06 12.52 8.11
N LEU A 26 -12.11 13.29 8.39
CA LEU A 26 -13.19 12.93 9.30
C LEU A 26 -14.39 12.48 8.48
N GLU A 27 -14.82 11.23 8.68
CA GLU A 27 -16.06 10.71 8.14
C GLU A 27 -17.25 11.34 8.90
N TRP A 28 -17.98 12.24 8.24
CA TRP A 28 -18.92 13.13 8.94
C TRP A 28 -20.02 12.40 9.72
N LYS A 29 -20.55 11.31 9.17
CA LYS A 29 -21.66 10.60 9.81
C LYS A 29 -21.25 9.83 11.07
N THR A 30 -20.07 9.23 11.06
CA THR A 30 -19.58 8.36 12.14
C THR A 30 -18.64 9.10 13.09
N GLN A 31 -18.19 10.30 12.70
CA GLN A 31 -17.15 11.08 13.38
C GLN A 31 -15.85 10.29 13.56
N ARG A 32 -15.58 9.33 12.66
CA ARG A 32 -14.38 8.51 12.64
C ARG A 32 -13.30 9.16 11.79
N PHE A 33 -12.07 9.17 12.30
CA PHE A 33 -10.90 9.52 11.49
C PHE A 33 -10.51 8.38 10.55
N VAL A 34 -10.21 8.74 9.31
CA VAL A 34 -9.79 7.84 8.22
C VAL A 34 -8.60 8.43 7.49
N PHE A 35 -7.86 7.60 6.77
CA PHE A 35 -6.82 8.03 5.86
C PHE A 35 -7.36 8.06 4.42
N LEU A 36 -7.23 9.20 3.76
CA LEU A 36 -7.58 9.40 2.36
C LEU A 36 -6.29 9.47 1.54
N LYS A 37 -6.11 8.51 0.63
CA LYS A 37 -5.08 8.51 -0.41
C LYS A 37 -5.68 9.04 -1.70
N ASP A 38 -5.06 10.06 -2.26
CA ASP A 38 -5.41 10.70 -3.52
C ASP A 38 -4.21 10.54 -4.47
N SER A 39 -4.39 9.85 -5.58
CA SER A 39 -3.26 9.52 -6.47
C SER A 39 -3.70 9.32 -7.92
N TRP A 40 -2.76 9.52 -8.83
CA TRP A 40 -2.90 9.17 -10.24
C TRP A 40 -2.30 7.79 -10.46
N ARG A 41 -3.08 6.88 -11.04
CA ARG A 41 -2.61 5.54 -11.44
C ARG A 41 -2.64 5.41 -12.95
N ALA A 42 -1.80 4.56 -13.48
CA ALA A 42 -1.90 4.21 -14.89
C ALA A 42 -3.13 3.36 -15.15
N CYS A 43 -3.85 3.68 -16.21
CA CYS A 43 -5.01 2.93 -16.64
C CYS A 43 -4.61 2.02 -17.81
N TYR A 44 -4.38 0.75 -17.49
CA TYR A 44 -4.19 -0.32 -18.46
C TYR A 44 -5.31 -1.33 -18.34
N THR A 45 -5.69 -1.93 -19.47
CA THR A 45 -6.69 -2.99 -19.53
C THR A 45 -6.27 -4.15 -18.63
N GLY A 46 -7.15 -4.57 -17.71
CA GLY A 46 -6.90 -5.69 -16.80
C GLY A 46 -6.06 -5.36 -15.55
N VAL A 47 -5.68 -4.11 -15.32
CA VAL A 47 -5.08 -3.67 -14.04
C VAL A 47 -6.18 -3.29 -13.06
N GLU A 48 -6.20 -3.95 -11.91
CA GLU A 48 -7.14 -3.67 -10.82
C GLU A 48 -6.67 -2.46 -10.02
N SER A 49 -7.62 -1.72 -9.45
CA SER A 49 -7.29 -0.64 -8.53
C SER A 49 -6.81 -1.20 -7.18
N GLU A 50 -5.96 -0.46 -6.48
CA GLU A 50 -5.52 -0.81 -5.11
C GLU A 50 -6.73 -1.07 -4.20
N GLY A 51 -7.77 -0.24 -4.28
CA GLY A 51 -9.00 -0.41 -3.49
C GLY A 51 -9.75 -1.71 -3.81
N THR A 52 -9.77 -2.14 -5.08
CA THR A 52 -10.36 -3.43 -5.47
C THR A 52 -9.58 -4.59 -4.86
N ILE A 53 -8.25 -4.55 -4.96
CA ILE A 53 -7.36 -5.59 -4.42
C ILE A 53 -7.55 -5.68 -2.90
N LEU A 54 -7.44 -4.55 -2.21
CA LEU A 54 -7.62 -4.49 -0.75
C LEU A 54 -9.02 -4.98 -0.32
N SER A 55 -10.07 -4.67 -1.08
CA SER A 55 -11.42 -5.18 -0.79
C SER A 55 -11.49 -6.71 -0.84
N VAL A 56 -10.83 -7.33 -1.83
CA VAL A 56 -10.71 -8.80 -1.90
C VAL A 56 -9.93 -9.35 -0.70
N LEU A 57 -8.81 -8.72 -0.34
CA LEU A 57 -8.00 -9.14 0.81
C LEU A 57 -8.79 -9.03 2.13
N ASN A 58 -9.49 -7.91 2.35
CA ASN A 58 -10.31 -7.70 3.55
C ASN A 58 -11.45 -8.71 3.63
N ALA A 59 -12.15 -8.99 2.52
CA ALA A 59 -13.25 -9.96 2.47
C ALA A 59 -12.81 -11.39 2.79
N ASN A 60 -11.55 -11.74 2.49
CA ASN A 60 -10.96 -13.05 2.80
C ASN A 60 -10.26 -13.09 4.18
N GLY A 61 -10.41 -12.04 5.00
CA GLY A 61 -9.83 -11.98 6.34
C GLY A 61 -8.31 -12.01 6.32
N VAL A 62 -7.69 -11.34 5.35
CA VAL A 62 -6.26 -11.02 5.38
C VAL A 62 -6.07 -9.88 6.39
N THR A 63 -5.30 -10.13 7.44
CA THR A 63 -4.99 -9.12 8.46
C THR A 63 -3.74 -8.33 8.07
N ASN A 64 -3.46 -7.24 8.79
CA ASN A 64 -2.24 -6.44 8.61
C ASN A 64 -2.12 -5.77 7.23
N VAL A 65 -3.25 -5.54 6.57
CA VAL A 65 -3.40 -4.70 5.37
C VAL A 65 -4.41 -3.58 5.67
N PRO A 66 -4.39 -2.46 4.94
CA PRO A 66 -5.38 -1.42 5.11
C PRO A 66 -6.82 -1.94 4.93
N THR A 67 -7.73 -1.48 5.80
CA THR A 67 -9.15 -1.78 5.71
C THR A 67 -9.83 -0.75 4.82
N VAL A 68 -10.35 -1.17 3.68
CA VAL A 68 -11.07 -0.30 2.74
C VAL A 68 -12.38 0.17 3.36
N VAL A 69 -12.58 1.49 3.31
CA VAL A 69 -13.87 2.12 3.59
C VAL A 69 -14.59 2.43 2.29
N GLN A 70 -13.88 3.06 1.35
CA GLN A 70 -14.41 3.42 0.03
C GLN A 70 -13.26 3.60 -0.96
N HIS A 71 -13.50 3.30 -2.24
CA HIS A 71 -12.58 3.66 -3.31
C HIS A 71 -13.35 3.98 -4.59
N SER A 72 -12.84 4.90 -5.40
CA SER A 72 -13.42 5.25 -6.69
C SER A 72 -12.42 5.96 -7.60
N ASP A 73 -12.60 5.80 -8.91
CA ASP A 73 -11.98 6.66 -9.90
C ASP A 73 -12.71 8.02 -9.92
N VAL A 74 -11.96 9.10 -10.11
CA VAL A 74 -12.50 10.46 -10.26
C VAL A 74 -12.78 10.68 -11.74
N PHE A 75 -14.05 10.72 -12.10
CA PHE A 75 -14.49 10.97 -13.48
C PHE A 75 -14.49 12.47 -13.76
N PHE A 76 -13.78 12.87 -14.81
CA PHE A 76 -13.94 14.17 -15.43
C PHE A 76 -14.93 14.03 -16.61
N PRO A 77 -15.83 15.00 -16.84
CA PRO A 77 -16.72 14.98 -18.00
C PRO A 77 -15.91 14.82 -19.30
N PRO A 78 -16.44 14.12 -20.32
CA PRO A 78 -15.69 13.74 -21.53
C PRO A 78 -15.29 14.90 -22.46
N ASP A 79 -15.62 16.15 -22.12
CA ASP A 79 -15.30 17.30 -22.93
C ASP A 79 -13.99 17.94 -22.46
N GLU A 80 -12.95 17.66 -23.25
CA GLU A 80 -11.77 18.46 -23.55
C GLU A 80 -10.49 17.63 -23.48
N VAL A 81 -10.10 17.14 -24.67
CA VAL A 81 -8.76 16.66 -25.01
C VAL A 81 -8.33 15.40 -24.25
N LYS A 82 -8.11 14.29 -24.95
CA LYS A 82 -7.28 13.18 -24.41
C LYS A 82 -5.88 13.76 -24.13
N PRO A 83 -5.47 13.99 -22.88
CA PRO A 83 -4.18 14.63 -22.64
C PRO A 83 -3.09 13.65 -23.04
N GLY A 84 -2.23 14.05 -23.98
CA GLY A 84 -1.01 13.35 -24.33
C GLY A 84 -1.19 12.14 -25.26
N ALA A 85 -1.42 12.37 -26.55
CA ALA A 85 -1.13 11.36 -27.56
C ALA A 85 0.34 10.91 -27.42
N GLY A 86 0.58 9.62 -27.11
CA GLY A 86 1.91 9.08 -26.83
C GLY A 86 2.35 9.09 -25.36
N LEU A 87 1.56 9.68 -24.45
CA LEU A 87 1.81 9.61 -23.00
C LEU A 87 0.96 8.51 -22.34
N ARG A 88 1.45 8.00 -21.21
CA ARG A 88 0.78 6.97 -20.41
C ARG A 88 -0.57 7.52 -19.93
N HIS A 89 -1.66 6.82 -20.25
CA HIS A 89 -2.99 7.22 -19.78
C HIS A 89 -3.08 7.03 -18.25
N MET A 90 -3.39 8.13 -17.55
CA MET A 90 -3.49 8.16 -16.09
C MET A 90 -4.94 8.45 -15.68
N VAL A 91 -5.42 7.74 -14.66
CA VAL A 91 -6.72 7.94 -14.04
C VAL A 91 -6.49 8.40 -12.60
N HIS A 92 -7.19 9.46 -12.22
CA HIS A 92 -7.18 9.97 -10.86
C HIS A 92 -8.06 9.09 -9.98
N THR A 93 -7.55 8.69 -8.82
CA THR A 93 -8.24 7.79 -7.89
C THR A 93 -8.18 8.28 -6.47
N ARG A 94 -9.23 7.93 -5.72
CA ARG A 94 -9.33 8.14 -4.29
C ARG A 94 -9.58 6.83 -3.58
N LEU A 95 -8.80 6.57 -2.55
CA LEU A 95 -8.92 5.41 -1.68
C LEU A 95 -9.00 5.90 -0.24
N VAL A 96 -10.06 5.52 0.46
CA VAL A 96 -10.28 5.78 1.88
C VAL A 96 -10.09 4.48 2.64
N VAL A 97 -9.16 4.49 3.60
CA VAL A 97 -8.88 3.36 4.49
C VAL A 97 -9.04 3.77 5.96
N LYS A 98 -9.33 2.80 6.81
CA LYS A 98 -9.62 3.04 8.23
C LYS A 98 -8.38 3.46 9.02
N GLU A 99 -7.23 2.86 8.72
CA GLU A 99 -6.03 2.99 9.53
C GLU A 99 -5.24 4.26 9.20
N ILE A 100 -4.95 5.07 10.22
CA ILE A 100 -3.99 6.17 10.14
C ILE A 100 -2.69 5.70 10.77
N CYS A 101 -1.65 5.60 9.96
CA CYS A 101 -0.39 4.99 10.36
C CYS A 101 0.76 6.01 10.39
N LEU A 102 1.80 5.66 11.12
CA LEU A 102 3.10 6.33 11.11
C LEU A 102 4.01 5.65 10.08
N PRO A 103 5.01 6.36 9.52
CA PRO A 103 6.03 5.73 8.68
C PRO A 103 6.85 4.72 9.47
N LEU A 104 7.43 3.71 8.79
CA LEU A 104 8.29 2.71 9.44
C LEU A 104 9.39 3.35 10.28
N THR A 105 10.00 4.42 9.79
CA THR A 105 11.12 5.14 10.44
C THR A 105 10.78 5.73 11.80
N ALA A 106 9.52 5.73 12.23
CA ALA A 106 9.09 6.19 13.55
C ALA A 106 9.19 5.09 14.65
N PHE A 107 9.75 3.92 14.35
CA PHE A 107 9.98 2.90 15.38
C PHE A 107 10.96 3.41 16.46
N THR A 108 10.78 2.94 17.69
CA THR A 108 11.55 3.38 18.87
C THR A 108 12.47 2.30 19.42
N SER A 109 12.37 1.06 18.92
CA SER A 109 13.28 -0.03 19.27
C SER A 109 13.36 -1.09 18.18
N SER A 110 14.48 -1.81 18.13
CA SER A 110 14.65 -2.99 17.25
C SER A 110 13.56 -4.05 17.48
N LYS A 111 13.15 -4.26 18.74
CA LYS A 111 12.04 -5.15 19.09
C LYS A 111 10.71 -4.71 18.46
N GLN A 112 10.46 -3.41 18.38
CA GLN A 112 9.27 -2.88 17.72
C GLN A 112 9.37 -3.05 16.20
N LEU A 113 10.53 -2.72 15.60
CA LEU A 113 10.80 -2.90 14.17
C LEU A 113 10.54 -4.34 13.72
N VAL A 114 11.12 -5.33 14.42
CA VAL A 114 10.94 -6.76 14.09
C VAL A 114 9.47 -7.17 14.17
N ARG A 115 8.71 -6.67 15.16
CA ARG A 115 7.25 -6.94 15.26
C ARG A 115 6.45 -6.34 14.12
N ILE A 116 6.78 -5.13 13.69
CA ILE A 116 6.13 -4.46 12.56
C ILE A 116 6.38 -5.27 11.28
N ILE A 117 7.63 -5.63 11.00
CA ILE A 117 8.02 -6.43 9.84
C ILE A 117 7.33 -7.80 9.88
N TYR A 118 7.29 -8.47 11.03
CA TYR A 118 6.59 -9.74 11.22
C TYR A 118 5.09 -9.64 10.87
N GLY A 119 4.43 -8.57 11.29
CA GLY A 119 3.03 -8.31 10.92
C GLY A 119 2.84 -8.16 9.41
N CYS A 120 3.77 -7.48 8.74
CA CYS A 120 3.72 -7.29 7.29
C CYS A 120 4.02 -8.57 6.50
N ILE A 121 4.97 -9.41 6.96
CA ILE A 121 5.23 -10.73 6.40
C ILE A 121 3.99 -11.63 6.54
N THR A 122 3.32 -11.55 7.69
CA THR A 122 2.06 -12.28 7.92
C THR A 122 0.97 -11.81 6.96
N ALA A 123 0.83 -10.50 6.76
CA ALA A 123 -0.09 -9.91 5.77
C ALA A 123 0.16 -10.49 4.36
N HIS A 124 1.43 -10.46 3.94
CA HIS A 124 1.86 -10.98 2.64
C HIS A 124 1.58 -12.50 2.50
N GLY A 125 1.92 -13.29 3.52
CA GLY A 125 1.66 -14.73 3.54
C GLY A 125 0.17 -15.08 3.48
N LEU A 126 -0.68 -14.31 4.18
CA LEU A 126 -2.14 -14.46 4.13
C LEU A 126 -2.70 -14.05 2.77
N ALA A 127 -2.23 -12.95 2.18
CA ALA A 127 -2.63 -12.53 0.85
C ALA A 127 -2.31 -13.59 -0.22
N TRP A 128 -1.13 -14.20 -0.15
CA TRP A 128 -0.75 -15.27 -1.07
C TRP A 128 -1.52 -16.57 -0.83
N SER A 129 -1.61 -17.02 0.42
CA SER A 129 -2.24 -18.30 0.75
C SER A 129 -3.74 -18.29 0.45
N LYS A 130 -4.44 -17.23 0.85
CA LYS A 130 -5.91 -17.11 0.72
C LYS A 130 -6.37 -16.52 -0.61
N CYS A 131 -5.64 -15.55 -1.15
CA CYS A 131 -6.12 -14.75 -2.29
C CYS A 131 -5.19 -14.79 -3.51
N LYS A 132 -4.05 -15.48 -3.44
CA LYS A 132 -3.06 -15.60 -4.52
C LYS A 132 -2.56 -14.25 -5.06
N TYR A 133 -2.55 -13.22 -4.23
CA TYR A 133 -1.93 -11.93 -4.54
C TYR A 133 -0.49 -11.86 -4.03
N MET A 134 0.39 -11.34 -4.87
CA MET A 134 1.77 -10.97 -4.52
C MET A 134 1.90 -9.45 -4.54
N HIS A 135 2.60 -8.86 -3.57
CA HIS A 135 2.63 -7.40 -3.39
C HIS A 135 3.51 -6.68 -4.42
N ARG A 136 4.72 -7.18 -4.68
CA ARG A 136 5.68 -6.71 -5.70
C ARG A 136 6.29 -5.32 -5.47
N ASP A 137 6.13 -4.77 -4.28
CA ASP A 137 6.72 -3.48 -3.90
C ASP A 137 6.93 -3.39 -2.39
N VAL A 138 7.48 -4.46 -1.81
CA VAL A 138 7.88 -4.45 -0.40
C VAL A 138 9.04 -3.47 -0.24
N SER A 139 8.82 -2.42 0.56
CA SER A 139 9.81 -1.37 0.80
C SER A 139 9.58 -0.72 2.15
N ALA A 140 10.58 -0.03 2.70
CA ALA A 140 10.44 0.68 3.98
C ALA A 140 9.35 1.77 3.96
N GLY A 141 8.99 2.30 2.79
CA GLY A 141 7.90 3.27 2.61
C GLY A 141 6.50 2.65 2.66
N ASN A 142 6.40 1.35 2.37
CA ASN A 142 5.13 0.63 2.27
C ASN A 142 4.82 -0.21 3.52
N LEU A 143 5.79 -0.34 4.44
CA LEU A 143 5.55 -0.86 5.77
C LEU A 143 5.20 0.29 6.71
N LEU A 144 4.02 0.25 7.33
CA LEU A 144 3.52 1.31 8.18
C LEU A 144 3.30 0.81 9.62
N ILE A 145 3.39 1.73 10.58
CA ILE A 145 3.13 1.46 12.00
C ILE A 145 1.74 1.96 12.35
N TYR A 146 0.84 1.05 12.69
CA TYR A 146 -0.50 1.38 13.17
C TYR A 146 -0.55 1.35 14.71
N PRO A 147 -0.85 2.49 15.38
CA PRO A 147 -1.08 2.54 16.81
C PRO A 147 -2.49 2.02 17.15
N ASP A 148 -2.61 0.72 17.40
CA ASP A 148 -3.92 0.11 17.68
C ASP A 148 -4.27 0.24 19.17
N VAL A 149 -5.23 1.11 19.49
CA VAL A 149 -5.70 1.33 20.86
C VAL A 149 -6.74 0.26 21.22
N ARG A 150 -6.37 -0.68 22.10
CA ARG A 150 -7.26 -1.76 22.54
C ARG A 150 -7.55 -1.68 24.02
N ARG A 151 -8.77 -2.01 24.40
CA ARG A 151 -9.16 -2.20 25.81
C ARG A 151 -8.75 -3.60 26.25
N THR A 152 -7.98 -3.70 27.33
CA THR A 152 -7.56 -4.96 27.93
C THR A 152 -8.72 -5.61 28.70
N GLN A 153 -8.57 -6.89 29.05
CA GLN A 153 -9.53 -7.59 29.92
C GLN A 153 -9.68 -6.92 31.29
N GLU A 154 -8.64 -6.25 31.78
CA GLU A 154 -8.64 -5.43 33.00
C GLU A 154 -9.39 -4.08 32.83
N GLY A 155 -9.95 -3.80 31.66
CA GLY A 155 -10.67 -2.56 31.36
C GLY A 155 -9.78 -1.36 31.03
N LYS A 156 -8.44 -1.49 31.04
CA LYS A 156 -7.47 -0.42 30.73
C LYS A 156 -7.24 -0.30 29.22
N TYR A 157 -6.88 0.88 28.74
CA TYR A 157 -6.46 1.07 27.34
C TYR A 157 -4.95 0.87 27.20
N ARG A 158 -4.54 0.10 26.19
CA ARG A 158 -3.14 -0.08 25.79
C ARG A 158 -2.99 0.11 24.29
N ILE A 159 -1.83 0.61 23.88
CA ILE A 159 -1.47 0.78 22.48
C ILE A 159 -0.66 -0.43 22.01
N TYR A 160 -1.10 -1.05 20.93
CA TYR A 160 -0.42 -2.14 20.25
C TYR A 160 0.09 -1.63 18.90
N TRP A 161 1.41 -1.52 18.79
CA TRP A 161 2.07 -1.10 17.56
C TRP A 161 2.07 -2.25 16.55
N THR A 162 1.17 -2.18 15.59
CA THR A 162 0.93 -3.24 14.61
C THR A 162 1.50 -2.84 13.26
N GLY A 163 2.16 -3.77 12.55
CA GLY A 163 2.61 -3.52 11.18
C GLY A 163 1.46 -3.63 10.19
N ILE A 164 1.37 -2.66 9.27
CA ILE A 164 0.44 -2.67 8.13
C ILE A 164 1.27 -2.64 6.85
N LEU A 165 1.04 -3.61 5.96
CA LEU A 165 1.60 -3.62 4.61
C LEU A 165 0.65 -2.85 3.68
N ALA A 166 1.06 -1.67 3.25
CA ALA A 166 0.28 -0.74 2.44
C ALA A 166 0.79 -0.68 0.99
N ASP A 167 0.05 0.00 0.13
CA ASP A 167 0.40 0.24 -1.27
C ASP A 167 0.35 -1.00 -2.18
N TRP A 168 -0.83 -1.62 -2.25
CA TRP A 168 -1.08 -2.83 -3.06
C TRP A 168 -1.31 -2.54 -4.55
N GLU A 169 -0.96 -1.35 -5.04
CA GLU A 169 -1.26 -0.94 -6.41
C GLU A 169 -0.42 -1.69 -7.48
N LEU A 170 0.74 -2.22 -7.10
CA LEU A 170 1.60 -3.05 -7.96
C LEU A 170 1.32 -4.55 -7.79
N ALA A 171 0.40 -4.89 -6.88
CA ALA A 171 0.10 -6.27 -6.57
C ALA A 171 -0.53 -6.99 -7.76
N LYS A 172 -0.24 -8.29 -7.84
CA LYS A 172 -0.65 -9.11 -8.99
C LYS A 172 -1.17 -10.45 -8.52
N HIS A 173 -2.32 -10.85 -9.08
CA HIS A 173 -2.88 -12.19 -8.89
C HIS A 173 -2.07 -13.22 -9.67
N ALA A 174 -1.90 -14.42 -9.12
CA ALA A 174 -1.11 -15.51 -9.72
C ALA A 174 -1.56 -15.90 -11.14
N ASP A 175 -2.85 -15.75 -11.46
CA ASP A 175 -3.40 -16.09 -12.78
C ASP A 175 -3.00 -15.10 -13.89
N LYS A 176 -2.58 -13.88 -13.52
CA LYS A 176 -2.18 -12.86 -14.49
C LYS A 176 -0.73 -13.10 -14.93
N LYS A 177 -0.54 -13.97 -15.92
CA LYS A 177 0.79 -14.32 -16.46
C LYS A 177 1.40 -13.27 -17.41
N VAL A 178 0.58 -12.39 -17.99
CA VAL A 178 1.04 -11.37 -18.95
C VAL A 178 1.49 -10.09 -18.22
N ALA A 179 2.56 -9.46 -18.69
CA ALA A 179 2.98 -8.14 -18.19
C ALA A 179 1.90 -7.10 -18.54
N THR A 180 1.24 -6.56 -17.51
CA THR A 180 0.18 -5.55 -17.68
C THR A 180 0.72 -4.13 -17.70
N GLN A 181 2.01 -3.93 -17.41
CA GLN A 181 2.70 -2.65 -17.47
C GLN A 181 4.04 -2.82 -18.20
N PRO A 182 4.39 -1.92 -19.15
CA PRO A 182 5.60 -2.04 -19.98
C PRO A 182 6.89 -1.61 -19.27
N GLN A 183 6.79 -0.97 -18.10
CA GLN A 183 7.94 -0.40 -17.36
C GLN A 183 8.22 -1.21 -16.09
N ARG A 184 9.50 -1.26 -15.68
CA ARG A 184 9.93 -1.85 -14.40
C ARG A 184 9.20 -1.18 -13.25
N THR A 185 8.63 -1.98 -12.35
CA THR A 185 7.87 -1.52 -11.18
C THR A 185 8.53 -1.99 -9.89
N GLY A 186 8.50 -1.17 -8.84
CA GLY A 186 9.01 -1.49 -7.51
C GLY A 186 10.20 -0.64 -7.08
N THR A 187 10.43 -0.55 -5.78
CA THR A 187 11.52 0.23 -5.18
C THR A 187 12.86 -0.51 -5.29
N TRP A 188 13.71 -0.11 -6.25
CA TRP A 188 14.96 -0.80 -6.59
C TRP A 188 15.91 -1.10 -5.42
N HIS A 189 16.02 -0.22 -4.42
CA HIS A 189 16.85 -0.44 -3.23
C HIS A 189 16.46 -1.67 -2.39
N PHE A 190 15.21 -2.13 -2.51
CA PHE A 190 14.69 -3.28 -1.76
C PHE A 190 14.41 -4.48 -2.68
N MET A 191 14.74 -4.38 -3.97
CA MET A 191 14.56 -5.47 -4.92
C MET A 191 15.60 -6.57 -4.67
N SER A 192 15.20 -7.83 -4.89
CA SER A 192 16.12 -8.97 -4.74
C SER A 192 17.29 -8.89 -5.71
N ALA A 193 18.44 -9.44 -5.30
CA ALA A 193 19.61 -9.55 -6.17
C ALA A 193 19.27 -10.29 -7.48
N TYR A 194 18.46 -11.35 -7.39
CA TYR A 194 18.04 -12.13 -8.56
C TYR A 194 17.28 -11.28 -9.59
N LEU A 195 16.32 -10.45 -9.16
CA LEU A 195 15.56 -9.58 -10.06
C LEU A 195 16.37 -8.38 -10.57
N LEU A 196 17.40 -7.96 -9.85
CA LEU A 196 18.37 -6.96 -10.33
C LEU A 196 19.18 -7.51 -11.51
N ASP A 197 19.62 -8.76 -11.43
CA ASP A 197 20.38 -9.43 -12.50
C ASP A 197 19.49 -9.93 -13.65
N HIS A 198 18.21 -10.21 -13.37
CA HIS A 198 17.26 -10.77 -14.33
C HIS A 198 15.98 -9.91 -14.45
N PRO A 199 16.06 -8.70 -15.01
CA PRO A 199 14.98 -7.71 -14.99
C PRO A 199 13.70 -8.11 -15.74
N GLY A 200 13.76 -9.16 -16.58
CA GLY A 200 12.61 -9.71 -17.30
C GLY A 200 11.85 -10.83 -16.57
N MET A 201 12.39 -11.32 -15.45
CA MET A 201 11.80 -12.44 -14.72
C MET A 201 10.65 -12.01 -13.81
N PRO A 202 9.63 -12.87 -13.63
CA PRO A 202 8.54 -12.58 -12.70
C PRO A 202 9.04 -12.62 -11.25
N THR A 203 8.54 -11.70 -10.44
CA THR A 203 8.75 -11.71 -8.98
C THR A 203 8.23 -13.02 -8.37
N THR A 204 9.01 -13.61 -7.49
CA THR A 204 8.66 -14.81 -6.73
C THR A 204 8.45 -14.50 -5.24
N ILE A 205 7.96 -15.47 -4.48
CA ILE A 205 7.83 -15.34 -3.02
C ILE A 205 9.20 -15.18 -2.35
N ALA A 206 10.24 -15.85 -2.86
CA ALA A 206 11.58 -15.70 -2.33
C ALA A 206 12.10 -14.26 -2.48
N ASP A 207 11.82 -13.63 -3.63
CA ASP A 207 12.19 -12.24 -3.88
C ASP A 207 11.51 -11.26 -2.91
N GLU A 208 10.22 -11.45 -2.65
CA GLU A 208 9.47 -10.61 -1.68
C GLU A 208 9.99 -10.80 -0.24
N LEU A 209 10.38 -12.02 0.12
CA LEU A 209 10.98 -12.30 1.43
C LEU A 209 12.37 -11.67 1.56
N GLU A 210 13.17 -11.68 0.49
CA GLU A 210 14.45 -10.96 0.45
C GLU A 210 14.25 -9.45 0.65
N ALA A 211 13.22 -8.87 0.02
CA ALA A 211 12.88 -7.47 0.22
C ALA A 211 12.57 -7.13 1.69
N PHE A 212 11.88 -8.01 2.43
CA PHE A 212 11.68 -7.82 3.88
C PHE A 212 12.99 -7.85 4.68
N VAL A 213 13.96 -8.68 4.26
CA VAL A 213 15.30 -8.70 4.86
C VAL A 213 16.03 -7.38 4.59
N HIS A 214 15.97 -6.86 3.36
CA HIS A 214 16.54 -5.55 3.02
C HIS A 214 15.92 -4.41 3.85
N VAL A 215 14.60 -4.45 4.09
CA VAL A 215 13.93 -3.48 4.97
C VAL A 215 14.40 -3.61 6.42
N LEU A 216 14.62 -4.83 6.91
CA LEU A 216 15.17 -5.05 8.25
C LEU A 216 16.59 -4.47 8.38
N ILE A 217 17.47 -4.75 7.42
CA ILE A 217 18.84 -4.23 7.40
C ILE A 217 18.82 -2.70 7.34
N TYR A 218 18.01 -2.13 6.44
CA TYR A 218 17.83 -0.68 6.34
C TYR A 218 17.42 -0.05 7.68
N GLY A 219 16.49 -0.66 8.40
CA GLY A 219 16.04 -0.17 9.70
C GLY A 219 17.06 -0.33 10.83
N LEU A 220 18.01 -1.27 10.74
CA LEU A 220 19.02 -1.50 11.77
C LEU A 220 20.27 -0.63 11.61
N VAL A 221 20.61 -0.25 10.37
CA VAL A 221 21.83 0.53 10.06
C VAL A 221 21.58 2.05 10.09
N ARG A 222 20.31 2.46 9.99
CA ARG A 222 19.88 3.85 10.06
C ARG A 222 19.81 4.34 11.51
#